data_AF-A0A7Y8TXU7-F1
#
_entry.id   AF-A0A7Y8TXU7-F1
#
_cell.length_a   1.000
_cell.length_b   1.000
_cell.length_c   1.000
_cell.angle_alpha   90.00
_cell.angle_beta   90.00
_cell.angle_gamma   90.00
#
_symmetry.space_group_name_H-M   'P 1'
#
loop_
_entity.id
_entity.type
_entity.pdbx_description
1 polymer ?
#
loop_
_entity_poly.entity_id
_entity_poly.type
_entity_poly.pdbx_seq_one_letter_code
_entity_poly.pdbx_strand_id
1 'polypeptide(L)'
;MDAIELLRKRIVPFFESDFKDLPKEKGVCEVFGIEVEGFVNKDSYGTMTIQSDVLRVFTQPSYDVIGFAMGTREAPKIAMRFTDYKSAWLIVPTSDEQPELWCGGKYPEKISYQTPFKIKSLSGNQALVELLEDDRPYLAINLSPRKELYLKNLLVGDKNNLILCQEQGCVITPRTHWKEFKEMFQGLEKKDRAEALTILRGINAGRFDQANDRVQQFFAKNMDFARFSGQVLPKNPIARNVWLSALGAV
;
A
#
# COMPACT_ATOMS: atom_id res chain seq x y z
N MET A 1 -14.69 -8.12 -8.66
CA MET A 1 -14.85 -6.66 -8.80
C MET A 1 -13.59 -6.13 -9.43
N ASP A 2 -13.72 -5.36 -10.51
CA ASP A 2 -12.57 -4.77 -11.20
C ASP A 2 -11.99 -3.59 -10.39
N ALA A 3 -10.66 -3.47 -10.35
CA ALA A 3 -9.99 -2.45 -9.54
C ALA A 3 -10.14 -1.04 -10.13
N ILE A 4 -10.19 -0.91 -11.47
CA ILE A 4 -10.38 0.37 -12.15
C ILE A 4 -11.82 0.84 -11.92
N GLU A 5 -12.81 -0.05 -12.05
CA GLU A 5 -14.20 0.26 -11.73
C GLU A 5 -14.38 0.67 -10.27
N LEU A 6 -13.71 0.00 -9.33
CA LEU A 6 -13.75 0.37 -7.92
C LEU A 6 -13.22 1.79 -7.70
N LEU A 7 -12.07 2.14 -8.29
CA LEU A 7 -11.52 3.50 -8.22
C LEU A 7 -12.45 4.53 -8.87
N ARG A 8 -13.05 4.20 -10.02
CA ARG A 8 -14.01 5.07 -10.71
C ARG A 8 -15.25 5.32 -9.87
N LYS A 9 -15.75 4.30 -9.15
CA LYS A 9 -16.92 4.44 -8.29
C LYS A 9 -16.61 5.19 -7.00
N ARG A 10 -15.41 5.03 -6.44
CA ARG A 10 -15.13 5.40 -5.04
C ARG A 10 -14.15 6.54 -4.84
N ILE A 11 -13.31 6.83 -5.82
CA ILE A 11 -12.27 7.85 -5.72
C ILE A 11 -12.52 9.00 -6.70
N VAL A 12 -12.81 8.68 -7.97
CA VAL A 12 -13.05 9.69 -9.02
C VAL A 12 -14.08 10.76 -8.64
N PRO A 13 -15.23 10.42 -8.00
CA PRO A 13 -16.25 11.43 -7.67
C PRO A 13 -15.73 12.55 -6.77
N PHE A 14 -14.71 12.30 -5.96
CA PHE A 14 -14.13 13.32 -5.09
C PHE A 14 -13.36 14.41 -5.85
N PHE A 15 -12.95 14.15 -7.10
CA PHE A 15 -12.15 15.06 -7.92
C PHE A 15 -12.95 15.72 -9.04
N GLU A 16 -14.28 15.53 -9.13
CA GLU A 16 -15.10 16.06 -10.23
C GLU A 16 -14.99 17.58 -10.38
N SER A 17 -14.93 18.32 -9.26
CA SER A 17 -14.72 19.77 -9.29
C SER A 17 -13.36 20.14 -9.87
N ASP A 18 -12.31 19.40 -9.50
CA ASP A 18 -10.94 19.62 -9.99
C ASP A 18 -10.79 19.27 -11.48
N PHE A 19 -11.72 18.48 -12.02
CA PHE A 19 -11.71 18.01 -13.40
C PHE A 19 -12.53 18.87 -14.37
N LYS A 20 -13.40 19.73 -13.86
CA LYS A 20 -14.45 20.40 -14.65
C LYS A 20 -13.95 21.12 -15.89
N ASP A 21 -12.82 21.83 -15.76
CA ASP A 21 -12.29 22.71 -16.81
C ASP A 21 -11.06 22.10 -17.52
N LEU A 22 -10.77 20.82 -17.26
CA LEU A 22 -9.63 20.15 -17.90
C LEU A 22 -10.01 19.67 -19.31
N PRO A 23 -9.17 19.95 -20.32
CA PRO A 23 -9.43 19.51 -21.69
C PRO A 23 -9.42 17.98 -21.77
N LYS A 24 -10.33 17.44 -22.58
CA LYS A 24 -10.43 16.01 -22.87
C LYS A 24 -10.32 15.76 -24.36
N GLU A 25 -9.68 14.65 -24.70
CA GLU A 25 -9.56 14.17 -26.07
C GLU A 25 -9.70 12.65 -26.11
N LYS A 26 -10.11 12.12 -27.26
CA LYS A 26 -10.17 10.69 -27.50
C LYS A 26 -8.78 10.15 -27.81
N GLY A 27 -8.35 9.10 -27.11
CA GLY A 27 -7.08 8.44 -27.39
C GLY A 27 -6.78 7.28 -26.45
N VAL A 28 -5.57 6.71 -26.55
CA VAL A 28 -5.13 5.60 -25.70
C VAL A 28 -4.60 6.12 -24.38
N CYS A 29 -5.16 5.65 -23.26
CA CYS A 29 -4.70 5.98 -21.93
C CYS A 29 -3.24 5.52 -21.73
N GLU A 30 -2.36 6.44 -21.33
CA GLU A 30 -0.91 6.22 -21.29
C GLU A 30 -0.48 5.02 -20.42
N VAL A 31 -1.20 4.79 -19.31
CA VAL A 31 -0.88 3.71 -18.36
C VAL A 31 -1.68 2.45 -18.67
N PHE A 32 -2.99 2.56 -18.86
CA PHE A 32 -3.86 1.39 -18.97
C PHE A 32 -3.89 0.78 -20.38
N GLY A 33 -3.41 1.48 -21.41
CA GLY A 33 -3.33 0.96 -22.78
C GLY A 33 -4.70 0.77 -23.45
N ILE A 34 -5.76 1.35 -22.88
CA ILE A 34 -7.14 1.28 -23.38
C ILE A 34 -7.57 2.60 -24.02
N GLU A 35 -8.41 2.53 -25.04
CA GLU A 35 -9.00 3.73 -25.67
C GLU A 35 -10.04 4.37 -24.73
N VAL A 36 -9.93 5.68 -24.52
CA VAL A 36 -10.79 6.46 -23.61
C VAL A 36 -11.03 7.86 -24.18
N GLU A 37 -12.10 8.51 -23.71
CA GLU A 37 -12.19 9.97 -23.70
C GLU A 37 -11.52 10.46 -22.41
N GLY A 38 -10.26 10.89 -22.51
CA GLY A 38 -9.39 11.14 -21.37
C GLY A 38 -8.88 12.56 -21.30
N PHE A 39 -8.37 12.94 -20.13
CA PHE A 39 -7.77 14.24 -19.87
C PHE A 39 -6.44 14.38 -20.61
N VAL A 40 -6.27 15.53 -21.26
CA VAL A 40 -5.02 15.86 -21.94
C VAL A 40 -4.00 16.30 -20.90
N ASN A 41 -2.86 15.61 -20.87
CA ASN A 41 -1.73 15.96 -20.03
C ASN A 41 -0.54 16.35 -20.91
N LYS A 42 0.07 17.50 -20.64
CA LYS A 42 1.31 17.93 -21.29
C LYS A 42 2.40 18.03 -20.24
N ASP A 43 3.49 17.30 -20.42
CA ASP A 43 4.63 17.37 -19.52
C ASP A 43 5.48 18.63 -19.79
N SER A 44 6.51 18.85 -18.97
CA SER A 44 7.43 19.99 -19.10
C SER A 44 8.21 20.02 -20.42
N TYR A 45 8.25 18.90 -21.15
CA TYR A 45 8.92 18.78 -22.44
C TYR A 45 7.95 18.94 -23.61
N GLY A 46 6.67 19.19 -23.34
CA GLY A 46 5.62 19.34 -24.35
C GLY A 46 5.08 18.02 -24.88
N THR A 47 5.47 16.88 -24.30
CA THR A 47 4.91 15.57 -24.67
C THR A 47 3.46 15.53 -24.20
N MET A 48 2.57 15.23 -25.14
CA MET A 48 1.14 15.11 -24.87
C MET A 48 0.76 13.65 -24.64
N THR A 49 0.03 13.39 -23.56
CA THR A 49 -0.52 12.08 -23.22
C THR A 49 -1.99 12.16 -22.83
N ILE A 50 -2.71 11.06 -22.99
CA ILE A 50 -4.12 10.94 -22.61
C ILE A 50 -4.22 10.17 -21.29
N GLN A 51 -4.93 10.73 -20.32
CA GLN A 51 -5.14 10.13 -19.00
C GLN A 51 -6.62 9.83 -18.78
N SER A 52 -6.96 8.57 -18.52
CA SER A 52 -8.31 8.24 -18.00
C SER A 52 -8.59 8.98 -16.68
N ASP A 53 -9.86 9.11 -16.33
CA ASP A 53 -10.33 9.59 -15.02
C ASP A 53 -9.60 8.97 -13.83
N VAL A 54 -9.51 7.63 -13.80
CA VAL A 54 -8.86 6.88 -12.72
C VAL A 54 -7.37 7.19 -12.65
N LEU A 55 -6.68 7.33 -13.78
CA LEU A 55 -5.27 7.74 -13.76
C LEU A 55 -5.11 9.19 -13.29
N ARG A 56 -6.03 10.07 -13.72
CA ARG A 56 -5.96 11.50 -13.46
C ARG A 56 -6.04 11.82 -11.97
N VAL A 57 -6.84 11.10 -11.18
CA VAL A 57 -6.92 11.33 -9.72
C VAL A 57 -5.54 11.25 -9.05
N PHE A 58 -4.64 10.40 -9.53
CA PHE A 58 -3.32 10.23 -8.92
C PHE A 58 -2.38 11.39 -9.20
N THR A 59 -2.59 12.09 -10.31
CA THR A 59 -1.72 13.20 -10.77
C THR A 59 -2.36 14.57 -10.65
N GLN A 60 -3.65 14.66 -10.32
CA GLN A 60 -4.35 15.91 -10.17
C GLN A 60 -3.96 16.58 -8.85
N PRO A 61 -3.40 17.80 -8.88
CA PRO A 61 -3.21 18.57 -7.67
C PRO A 61 -4.58 18.95 -7.11
N SER A 62 -4.80 18.69 -5.82
CA SER A 62 -6.02 19.09 -5.12
C SER A 62 -5.68 19.71 -3.77
N TYR A 63 -6.35 20.82 -3.44
CA TYR A 63 -6.27 21.46 -2.13
C TYR A 63 -7.25 20.80 -1.15
N ASP A 64 -8.48 20.58 -1.60
CA ASP A 64 -9.59 20.20 -0.74
C ASP A 64 -9.60 18.69 -0.45
N VAL A 65 -9.28 17.87 -1.45
CA VAL A 65 -9.40 16.41 -1.37
C VAL A 65 -8.22 15.78 -0.63
N ILE A 66 -7.00 16.14 -1.02
CA ILE A 66 -5.75 15.54 -0.52
C ILE A 66 -4.65 16.56 -0.25
N GLY A 67 -4.94 17.86 -0.29
CA GLY A 67 -3.96 18.92 -0.04
C GLY A 67 -3.59 19.07 1.44
N PHE A 68 -2.64 19.96 1.75
CA PHE A 68 -2.32 20.31 3.13
C PHE A 68 -3.04 21.58 3.60
N ALA A 69 -3.69 21.48 4.77
CA ALA A 69 -4.07 22.61 5.57
C ALA A 69 -2.86 23.05 6.41
N MET A 70 -2.12 24.04 5.92
CA MET A 70 -1.25 24.82 6.82
C MET A 70 -1.83 26.24 6.90
N GLY A 71 -2.21 26.75 8.08
CA GLY A 71 -2.74 28.12 8.25
C GLY A 71 -4.27 28.25 8.37
N THR A 72 -4.83 29.39 7.93
CA THR A 72 -6.27 29.73 7.92
C THR A 72 -6.88 29.50 6.53
N ARG A 73 -8.23 29.47 6.43
CA ARG A 73 -8.99 29.26 5.16
C ARG A 73 -8.63 30.24 4.03
N GLU A 74 -8.02 31.37 4.36
CA GLU A 74 -7.65 32.47 3.45
C GLU A 74 -6.21 32.36 2.90
N ALA A 75 -5.41 31.40 3.36
CA ALA A 75 -4.03 31.19 2.92
C ALA A 75 -3.82 29.72 2.51
N PRO A 76 -4.01 29.35 1.23
CA PRO A 76 -3.89 27.97 0.78
C PRO A 76 -2.43 27.52 0.88
N LYS A 77 -2.16 26.36 1.49
CA LYS A 77 -0.80 25.89 1.68
C LYS A 77 -0.62 24.48 1.13
N ILE A 78 -0.38 24.45 -0.18
CA ILE A 78 0.12 23.32 -0.97
C ILE A 78 -0.97 22.32 -1.39
N ALA A 79 -1.36 22.40 -2.66
CA ALA A 79 -2.06 21.31 -3.33
C ALA A 79 -1.13 20.11 -3.45
N MET A 80 -1.67 18.93 -3.19
CA MET A 80 -0.95 17.68 -3.29
C MET A 80 -1.57 16.80 -4.36
N ARG A 81 -0.75 15.91 -4.91
CA ARG A 81 -1.17 14.77 -5.72
C ARG A 81 -0.96 13.51 -4.89
N PHE A 82 -1.66 12.42 -5.19
CA PHE A 82 -1.38 11.15 -4.52
C PHE A 82 0.07 10.71 -4.72
N THR A 83 0.66 11.00 -5.88
CA THR A 83 2.08 10.71 -6.18
C THR A 83 3.08 11.50 -5.34
N ASP A 84 2.65 12.58 -4.66
CA ASP A 84 3.51 13.40 -3.81
C ASP A 84 3.67 12.81 -2.39
N TYR A 85 2.80 11.87 -2.00
CA TYR A 85 2.87 11.19 -0.71
C TYR A 85 3.94 10.10 -0.73
N LYS A 86 4.89 10.18 0.19
CA LYS A 86 5.94 9.16 0.35
C LYS A 86 5.51 8.11 1.37
N SER A 87 5.60 6.83 0.98
CA SER A 87 5.33 5.68 1.86
C SER A 87 3.92 5.70 2.48
N ALA A 88 2.95 6.24 1.75
CA ALA A 88 1.54 6.25 2.13
C ALA A 88 0.78 5.10 1.44
N TRP A 89 -0.38 4.76 1.98
CA TRP A 89 -1.28 3.77 1.42
C TRP A 89 -2.64 4.40 1.13
N LEU A 90 -3.14 4.19 -0.08
CA LEU A 90 -4.55 4.40 -0.41
C LEU A 90 -5.27 3.07 -0.28
N ILE A 91 -6.25 3.00 0.62
CA ILE A 91 -7.07 1.81 0.85
C ILE A 91 -8.49 2.12 0.37
N VAL A 92 -8.99 1.30 -0.55
CA VAL A 92 -10.33 1.46 -1.12
C VAL A 92 -11.14 0.21 -0.82
N PRO A 93 -12.00 0.22 0.22
CA PRO A 93 -12.89 -0.89 0.53
C PRO A 93 -13.87 -1.18 -0.61
N THR A 94 -14.20 -2.46 -0.84
CA THR A 94 -15.25 -2.81 -1.80
C THR A 94 -16.66 -2.59 -1.25
N SER A 95 -16.82 -2.64 0.08
CA SER A 95 -18.04 -2.23 0.81
C SER A 95 -18.21 -0.72 0.77
N ASP A 96 -19.38 -0.16 1.08
CA ASP A 96 -19.67 1.29 1.02
C ASP A 96 -18.95 2.15 2.09
N GLU A 97 -17.96 1.58 2.78
CA GLU A 97 -17.14 2.27 3.78
C GLU A 97 -16.27 3.40 3.20
N GLN A 98 -15.97 4.42 3.98
CA GLN A 98 -15.16 5.53 3.49
C GLN A 98 -13.75 5.05 3.07
N PRO A 99 -13.24 5.45 1.88
CA PRO A 99 -11.86 5.19 1.49
C PRO A 99 -10.88 5.80 2.50
N GLU A 100 -9.72 5.17 2.67
CA GLU A 100 -8.76 5.53 3.70
C GLU A 100 -7.43 5.96 3.07
N LEU A 101 -6.78 6.96 3.69
CA LEU A 101 -5.43 7.38 3.34
C LEU A 101 -4.54 7.24 4.57
N TRP A 102 -3.64 6.27 4.53
CA TRP A 102 -2.74 5.96 5.63
C TRP A 102 -1.38 6.58 5.35
N CYS A 103 -0.93 7.46 6.22
CA CYS A 103 0.33 8.17 6.05
C CYS A 103 1.05 8.33 7.38
N GLY A 104 2.38 8.43 7.33
CA GLY A 104 3.22 8.61 8.52
C GLY A 104 3.75 10.03 8.66
N GLY A 105 4.54 10.25 9.72
CA GLY A 105 5.17 11.54 9.99
C GLY A 105 4.15 12.64 10.26
N LYS A 106 4.36 13.83 9.70
CA LYS A 106 3.48 14.99 9.90
C LYS A 106 2.36 15.12 8.85
N TYR A 107 2.23 14.14 7.95
CA TYR A 107 1.17 14.19 6.94
C TYR A 107 -0.23 14.14 7.54
N PRO A 108 -0.56 13.21 8.47
CA PRO A 108 -1.92 13.11 9.03
C PRO A 108 -2.42 14.41 9.67
N GLU A 109 -1.53 15.13 10.36
CA GLU A 109 -1.84 16.38 11.07
C GLU A 109 -2.06 17.57 10.14
N LYS A 110 -1.59 17.46 8.90
CA LYS A 110 -1.57 18.56 7.93
C LYS A 110 -2.53 18.35 6.78
N ILE A 111 -3.13 17.18 6.61
CA ILE A 111 -4.10 16.95 5.55
C ILE A 111 -5.31 17.88 5.73
N SER A 112 -5.84 18.36 4.60
CA SER A 112 -7.04 19.18 4.53
C SER A 112 -8.16 18.63 5.42
N TYR A 113 -8.78 19.51 6.22
CA TYR A 113 -9.97 19.17 7.00
C TYR A 113 -11.19 18.80 6.14
N GLN A 114 -11.15 19.12 4.84
CA GLN A 114 -12.20 18.77 3.89
C GLN A 114 -11.94 17.43 3.19
N THR A 115 -10.86 16.73 3.56
CA THR A 115 -10.52 15.47 2.92
C THR A 115 -11.69 14.48 3.04
N PRO A 116 -12.12 13.86 1.93
CA PRO A 116 -13.17 12.84 1.95
C PRO A 116 -12.63 11.47 2.37
N PHE A 117 -11.35 11.39 2.75
CA PHE A 117 -10.69 10.16 3.17
C PHE A 117 -10.65 10.03 4.69
N LYS A 118 -10.82 8.80 5.19
CA LYS A 118 -10.46 8.49 6.57
C LYS A 118 -8.93 8.49 6.70
N ILE A 119 -8.40 9.46 7.43
CA ILE A 119 -6.96 9.58 7.63
C ILE A 119 -6.51 8.69 8.78
N LYS A 120 -5.51 7.84 8.55
CA LYS A 120 -4.85 7.06 9.61
C LYS A 120 -3.36 7.41 9.68
N SER A 121 -2.87 7.66 10.90
CA SER A 121 -1.43 7.82 11.17
C SER A 121 -0.75 6.45 11.23
N LEU A 122 -0.64 5.81 10.07
CA LEU A 122 -0.08 4.46 9.91
C LEU A 122 0.83 4.43 8.68
N SER A 123 2.06 3.94 8.86
CA SER A 123 3.00 3.71 7.77
C SER A 123 3.99 2.61 8.12
N GLY A 124 4.81 2.21 7.14
CA GLY A 124 5.88 1.22 7.34
C GLY A 124 5.36 -0.12 7.85
N ASN A 125 6.13 -0.75 8.74
CA ASN A 125 5.83 -2.09 9.25
C ASN A 125 4.52 -2.16 10.04
N GLN A 126 4.16 -1.11 10.77
CA GLN A 126 2.89 -1.09 11.52
C GLN A 126 1.68 -1.11 10.58
N ALA A 127 1.76 -0.41 9.44
CA ALA A 127 0.72 -0.49 8.42
C ALA A 127 0.60 -1.91 7.84
N LEU A 128 1.70 -2.66 7.70
CA LEU A 128 1.65 -4.04 7.22
C LEU A 128 0.95 -4.98 8.23
N VAL A 129 1.14 -4.77 9.53
CA VAL A 129 0.42 -5.52 10.57
C VAL A 129 -1.09 -5.27 10.45
N GLU A 130 -1.49 -4.00 10.41
CA GLU A 130 -2.91 -3.60 10.25
C GLU A 130 -3.49 -4.17 8.95
N LEU A 131 -2.76 -4.06 7.84
CA LEU A 131 -3.19 -4.62 6.56
C LEU A 131 -3.37 -6.12 6.63
N LEU A 132 -2.46 -6.87 7.26
CA LEU A 132 -2.56 -8.34 7.42
C LEU A 132 -3.70 -8.78 8.35
N GLU A 133 -4.15 -7.91 9.24
CA GLU A 133 -5.22 -8.20 10.21
C GLU A 133 -6.60 -7.73 9.76
N ASP A 134 -6.65 -6.82 8.78
CA ASP A 134 -7.88 -6.35 8.14
C ASP A 134 -8.41 -7.40 7.15
N ASP A 135 -9.54 -8.02 7.49
CA ASP A 135 -10.20 -9.08 6.71
C ASP A 135 -11.16 -8.55 5.64
N ARG A 136 -11.34 -7.23 5.56
CA ARG A 136 -12.20 -6.62 4.54
C ARG A 136 -11.60 -6.84 3.14
N PRO A 137 -12.43 -7.07 2.11
CA PRO A 137 -11.99 -6.96 0.72
C PRO A 137 -11.72 -5.49 0.36
N TYR A 138 -10.52 -5.19 -0.13
CA TYR A 138 -10.10 -3.84 -0.51
C TYR A 138 -8.98 -3.83 -1.54
N LEU A 139 -8.85 -2.70 -2.24
CA LEU A 139 -7.68 -2.36 -3.03
C LEU A 139 -6.69 -1.59 -2.15
N ALA A 140 -5.45 -2.09 -2.01
CA ALA A 140 -4.38 -1.40 -1.28
C ALA A 140 -3.25 -0.99 -2.23
N ILE A 141 -3.04 0.32 -2.36
CA ILE A 141 -2.04 0.90 -3.25
C ILE A 141 -0.98 1.61 -2.42
N ASN A 142 0.28 1.23 -2.59
CA ASN A 142 1.40 1.98 -2.06
C ASN A 142 1.66 3.20 -2.96
N LEU A 143 1.44 4.38 -2.39
CA LEU A 143 1.61 5.63 -3.12
C LEU A 143 3.09 5.93 -3.34
N SER A 144 3.42 6.25 -4.59
CA SER A 144 4.77 6.57 -5.01
C SER A 144 4.76 7.52 -6.24
N PRO A 145 5.90 8.16 -6.55
CA PRO A 145 5.98 9.02 -7.73
C PRO A 145 5.81 8.29 -9.08
N ARG A 146 6.07 6.97 -9.14
CA ARG A 146 6.10 6.17 -10.39
C ARG A 146 4.76 5.49 -10.68
N LYS A 147 3.75 6.30 -10.95
CA LYS A 147 2.34 5.88 -11.15
C LYS A 147 2.17 4.74 -12.15
N GLU A 148 2.93 4.74 -13.23
CA GLU A 148 2.82 3.78 -14.33
C GLU A 148 3.19 2.35 -13.94
N LEU A 149 3.96 2.16 -12.87
CA LEU A 149 4.42 0.84 -12.46
C LEU A 149 3.38 0.10 -11.61
N TYR A 150 2.75 0.81 -10.67
CA TYR A 150 1.78 0.20 -9.76
C TYR A 150 0.34 0.27 -10.29
N LEU A 151 -0.02 1.27 -11.10
CA LEU A 151 -1.40 1.38 -11.63
C LEU A 151 -1.68 0.37 -12.75
N LYS A 152 -0.67 -0.14 -13.47
CA LYS A 152 -0.88 -1.20 -14.48
C LYS A 152 -1.29 -2.54 -13.87
N ASN A 153 -0.98 -2.74 -12.60
CA ASN A 153 -1.14 -4.00 -11.90
C ASN A 153 -1.98 -3.74 -10.65
N LEU A 154 -3.28 -3.51 -10.83
CA LEU A 154 -4.21 -3.30 -9.72
C LEU A 154 -5.05 -4.54 -9.50
N LEU A 155 -5.04 -5.03 -8.27
CA LEU A 155 -5.80 -6.20 -7.86
C LEU A 155 -6.41 -5.95 -6.48
N VAL A 156 -7.66 -6.35 -6.33
CA VAL A 156 -8.42 -6.24 -5.08
C VAL A 156 -8.13 -7.46 -4.22
N GLY A 157 -7.68 -7.24 -2.99
CA GLY A 157 -7.48 -8.28 -1.99
C GLY A 157 -8.78 -8.79 -1.40
N ASP A 158 -8.69 -9.90 -0.67
CA ASP A 158 -9.82 -10.53 0.00
C ASP A 158 -9.47 -10.92 1.45
N LYS A 159 -10.43 -11.56 2.12
CA LYS A 159 -10.29 -12.04 3.50
C LYS A 159 -9.16 -13.05 3.72
N ASN A 160 -8.71 -13.73 2.67
CA ASN A 160 -7.68 -14.77 2.73
C ASN A 160 -6.33 -14.26 2.23
N ASN A 161 -6.32 -13.27 1.34
CA ASN A 161 -5.14 -12.78 0.64
C ASN A 161 -5.07 -11.25 0.71
N LEU A 162 -4.04 -10.76 1.39
CA LEU A 162 -3.60 -9.38 1.28
C LEU A 162 -2.93 -9.19 -0.08
N ILE A 163 -3.42 -8.23 -0.87
CA ILE A 163 -2.77 -7.82 -2.13
C ILE A 163 -2.24 -6.40 -1.98
N LEU A 164 -0.93 -6.25 -2.09
CA LEU A 164 -0.25 -4.96 -2.05
C LEU A 164 0.13 -4.54 -3.47
N CYS A 165 -0.48 -3.47 -3.99
CA CYS A 165 -0.10 -2.89 -5.28
C CYS A 165 1.06 -1.91 -5.08
N GLN A 166 2.25 -2.27 -5.54
CA GLN A 166 3.50 -1.54 -5.34
C GLN A 166 4.18 -1.22 -6.68
N GLU A 167 5.23 -0.39 -6.66
CA GLU A 167 6.01 -0.06 -7.86
C GLU A 167 6.57 -1.31 -8.56
N GLN A 168 6.88 -2.38 -7.83
CA GLN A 168 7.41 -3.61 -8.42
C GLN A 168 6.31 -4.59 -8.89
N GLY A 169 5.03 -4.21 -8.76
CA GLY A 169 3.86 -5.01 -9.08
C GLY A 169 3.02 -5.38 -7.86
N CYS A 170 2.12 -6.36 -8.03
CA CYS A 170 1.30 -6.87 -6.93
C CYS A 170 2.05 -7.93 -6.12
N VAL A 171 2.05 -7.77 -4.80
CA VAL A 171 2.47 -8.84 -3.87
C VAL A 171 1.22 -9.47 -3.26
N ILE A 172 0.99 -10.74 -3.57
CA ILE A 172 -0.09 -11.54 -3.00
C ILE A 172 0.45 -12.27 -1.77
N THR A 173 -0.11 -11.96 -0.60
CA THR A 173 0.33 -12.47 0.69
C THR A 173 -0.83 -13.16 1.39
N PRO A 174 -0.72 -14.46 1.71
CA PRO A 174 -1.78 -15.14 2.44
C PRO A 174 -1.89 -14.56 3.86
N ARG A 175 -3.12 -14.50 4.37
CA ARG A 175 -3.45 -14.10 5.75
C ARG A 175 -3.60 -15.30 6.67
N THR A 176 -3.84 -16.47 6.10
CA THR A 176 -3.98 -17.72 6.84
C THR A 176 -2.76 -17.93 7.73
N HIS A 177 -2.99 -18.23 9.01
CA HIS A 177 -1.96 -18.43 10.03
C HIS A 177 -1.13 -17.20 10.44
N TRP A 178 -1.42 -16.00 9.91
CA TRP A 178 -0.70 -14.79 10.31
C TRP A 178 -0.81 -14.53 11.81
N LYS A 179 -2.03 -14.60 12.37
CA LYS A 179 -2.29 -14.28 13.78
C LYS A 179 -1.57 -15.26 14.71
N GLU A 180 -1.70 -16.55 14.44
CA GLU A 180 -1.04 -17.62 15.19
C GLU A 180 0.49 -17.50 15.09
N PHE A 181 1.02 -17.15 13.92
CA PHE A 181 2.45 -16.96 13.73
C PHE A 181 2.97 -15.74 14.51
N LYS A 182 2.23 -14.63 14.47
CA LYS A 182 2.51 -13.42 15.25
C LYS A 182 2.51 -13.73 16.75
N GLU A 183 1.51 -14.47 17.25
CA GLU A 183 1.41 -14.86 18.66
C GLU A 183 2.55 -15.77 19.08
N MET A 184 2.91 -16.78 18.28
CA MET A 184 4.07 -17.64 18.52
C MET A 184 5.38 -16.85 18.59
N PHE A 185 5.55 -15.86 17.71
CA PHE A 185 6.69 -14.95 17.75
C PHE A 185 6.69 -14.10 19.02
N GLN A 186 5.54 -13.55 19.42
CA GLN A 186 5.40 -12.80 20.67
C GLN A 186 5.59 -13.67 21.92
N GLY A 187 5.35 -14.98 21.83
CA GLY A 187 5.63 -15.93 22.90
C GLY A 187 7.13 -16.12 23.20
N LEU A 188 8.02 -15.75 22.27
CA LEU A 188 9.47 -15.84 22.47
C LEU A 188 9.95 -14.83 23.52
N GLU A 189 11.05 -15.18 24.20
CA GLU A 189 11.79 -14.25 25.04
C GLU A 189 12.18 -12.99 24.24
N LYS A 190 12.16 -11.82 24.85
CA LYS A 190 12.44 -10.54 24.15
C LYS A 190 13.76 -10.55 23.37
N LYS A 191 14.83 -11.14 23.92
CA LYS A 191 16.13 -11.29 23.26
C LYS A 191 16.08 -12.25 22.06
N ASP A 192 15.23 -13.27 22.12
CA ASP A 192 15.06 -14.28 21.08
C ASP A 192 14.19 -13.77 19.93
N ARG A 193 13.31 -12.79 20.15
CA ARG A 193 12.52 -12.16 19.07
C ARG A 193 13.38 -11.46 18.03
N ALA A 194 14.36 -10.67 18.47
CA ALA A 194 15.29 -9.98 17.58
C ALA A 194 16.15 -10.98 16.79
N GLU A 195 16.57 -12.06 17.46
CA GLU A 195 17.33 -13.14 16.87
C GLU A 195 16.50 -13.92 15.83
N ALA A 196 15.26 -14.30 16.17
CA ALA A 196 14.32 -14.94 15.27
C ALA A 196 14.12 -14.14 13.98
N LEU A 197 13.90 -12.82 14.12
CA LEU A 197 13.70 -11.95 12.96
C LEU A 197 14.96 -11.88 12.09
N THR A 198 16.14 -11.83 12.71
CA THR A 198 17.43 -11.84 12.00
C THR A 198 17.63 -13.14 11.23
N ILE A 199 17.37 -14.28 11.87
CA ILE A 199 17.48 -15.62 11.26
C ILE A 199 16.49 -15.76 10.10
N LEU A 200 15.20 -15.49 10.34
CA LEU A 200 14.15 -15.66 9.31
C LEU A 200 14.38 -14.76 8.10
N ARG A 201 14.81 -13.50 8.31
CA ARG A 201 15.19 -12.59 7.21
C ARG A 201 16.49 -13.05 6.52
N GLY A 202 17.43 -13.58 7.27
CA GLY A 202 18.66 -14.16 6.73
C GLY A 202 18.39 -15.34 5.81
N ILE A 203 17.53 -16.27 6.24
CA ILE A 203 17.07 -17.40 5.43
C ILE A 203 16.30 -16.91 4.20
N ASN A 204 15.36 -15.97 4.36
CA ASN A 204 14.57 -15.45 3.24
C ASN A 204 15.43 -14.75 2.18
N ALA A 205 16.52 -14.10 2.59
CA ALA A 205 17.48 -13.44 1.70
C ALA A 205 18.59 -14.38 1.19
N GLY A 206 18.57 -15.66 1.55
CA GLY A 206 19.61 -16.62 1.17
C GLY A 206 20.97 -16.40 1.84
N ARG A 207 21.03 -15.62 2.93
CA ARG A 207 22.25 -15.33 3.70
C ARG A 207 22.57 -16.39 4.75
N PHE A 208 21.54 -17.11 5.21
CA PHE A 208 21.69 -18.26 6.09
C PHE A 208 21.03 -19.46 5.42
N ASP A 209 21.71 -20.60 5.46
CA ASP A 209 21.09 -21.89 5.18
C ASP A 209 20.57 -22.50 6.50
N GLN A 210 19.89 -23.64 6.37
CA GLN A 210 19.42 -24.39 7.52
C GLN A 210 20.56 -25.04 8.30
N ALA A 211 21.72 -25.28 7.69
CA ALA A 211 22.86 -25.95 8.34
C ALA A 211 23.69 -25.00 9.22
N ASN A 212 23.48 -23.69 9.09
CA ASN A 212 24.18 -22.66 9.84
C ASN A 212 24.03 -22.86 11.35
N ASP A 213 25.16 -22.90 12.08
CA ASP A 213 25.20 -23.13 13.53
C ASP A 213 24.28 -22.18 14.31
N ARG A 214 24.24 -20.91 13.91
CA ARG A 214 23.38 -19.89 14.56
C ARG A 214 21.90 -20.23 14.40
N VAL A 215 21.52 -20.69 13.21
CA VAL A 215 20.15 -21.14 12.90
C VAL A 215 19.80 -22.40 13.69
N GLN A 216 20.69 -23.40 13.68
CA GLN A 216 20.51 -24.66 14.40
C GLN A 216 20.39 -24.45 15.91
N GLN A 217 21.29 -23.66 16.51
CA GLN A 217 21.25 -23.35 17.94
C GLN A 217 19.96 -22.64 18.34
N PHE A 218 19.54 -21.64 17.56
CA PHE A 218 18.31 -20.92 17.84
C PHE A 218 17.07 -21.82 17.72
N PHE A 219 16.96 -22.62 16.66
CA PHE A 219 15.82 -23.51 16.45
C PHE A 219 15.80 -24.69 17.41
N ALA A 220 16.96 -25.18 17.88
CA ALA A 220 17.02 -26.18 18.94
C ALA A 220 16.47 -25.65 20.27
N LYS A 221 16.77 -24.39 20.60
CA LYS A 221 16.23 -23.70 21.79
C LYS A 221 14.72 -23.40 21.66
N ASN A 222 14.28 -22.98 20.46
CA ASN A 222 12.92 -22.51 20.19
C ASN A 222 12.17 -23.44 19.21
N MET A 223 12.16 -24.74 19.53
CA MET A 223 11.73 -25.79 18.61
C MET A 223 10.27 -25.68 18.15
N ASP A 224 9.35 -25.31 19.03
CA ASP A 224 7.93 -25.16 18.66
C ASP A 224 7.73 -24.00 17.69
N PHE A 225 8.40 -22.86 17.93
CA PHE A 225 8.42 -21.75 17.01
C PHE A 225 9.05 -22.13 15.66
N ALA A 226 10.17 -22.85 15.67
CA ALA A 226 10.86 -23.30 14.45
C ALA A 226 9.97 -24.21 13.60
N ARG A 227 9.34 -25.22 14.22
CA ARG A 227 8.41 -26.14 13.57
C ARG A 227 7.22 -25.40 12.98
N PHE A 228 6.58 -24.53 13.76
CA PHE A 228 5.43 -23.77 13.31
C PHE A 228 5.80 -22.84 12.15
N SER A 229 6.89 -22.08 12.28
CA SER A 229 7.41 -21.19 11.23
C SER A 229 7.63 -21.92 9.91
N GLY A 230 8.24 -23.11 9.96
CA GLY A 230 8.50 -23.93 8.77
C GLY A 230 7.23 -24.44 8.08
N GLN A 231 6.12 -24.56 8.82
CA GLN A 231 4.84 -25.01 8.29
C GLN A 231 4.03 -23.87 7.68
N VAL A 232 4.01 -22.70 8.33
CA VAL A 232 3.02 -21.65 8.02
C VAL A 232 3.56 -20.48 7.21
N LEU A 233 4.87 -20.25 7.21
CA LEU A 233 5.45 -19.11 6.48
C LEU A 233 5.15 -19.21 4.98
N PRO A 234 4.81 -18.09 4.30
CA PRO A 234 4.58 -18.09 2.87
C PRO A 234 5.75 -18.70 2.10
N LYS A 235 5.47 -19.57 1.13
CA LYS A 235 6.50 -20.21 0.29
C LYS A 235 7.19 -19.20 -0.62
N ASN A 236 6.42 -18.25 -1.17
CA ASN A 236 6.95 -17.17 -2.00
C ASN A 236 7.79 -16.21 -1.12
N PRO A 237 9.09 -15.96 -1.45
CA PRO A 237 9.96 -15.12 -0.64
C PRO A 237 9.51 -13.66 -0.51
N ILE A 238 8.83 -13.11 -1.52
CA ILE A 238 8.32 -11.74 -1.53
C ILE A 238 7.14 -11.63 -0.55
N ALA A 239 6.19 -12.56 -0.63
CA ALA A 239 5.08 -12.65 0.32
C ALA A 239 5.57 -12.92 1.75
N ARG A 240 6.57 -13.79 1.91
CA ARG A 240 7.23 -14.05 3.20
C ARG A 240 7.84 -12.78 3.76
N ASN A 241 8.48 -11.97 2.91
CA ASN A 241 9.07 -10.71 3.34
C ASN A 241 8.03 -9.72 3.88
N VAL A 242 6.78 -9.75 3.39
CA VAL A 242 5.70 -8.92 3.95
C VAL A 242 5.43 -9.30 5.40
N TRP A 243 5.25 -10.59 5.70
CA TRP A 243 5.09 -11.09 7.07
C TRP A 243 6.30 -10.73 7.95
N LEU A 244 7.52 -10.98 7.47
CA LEU A 244 8.74 -10.67 8.22
C LEU A 244 8.96 -9.15 8.39
N SER A 245 8.44 -8.32 7.50
CA SER A 245 8.48 -6.87 7.66
C SER A 245 7.48 -6.42 8.71
N ALA A 246 6.26 -6.93 8.66
CA ALA A 246 5.21 -6.69 9.65
C ALA A 246 5.66 -7.08 11.08
N LEU A 247 6.31 -8.24 11.26
CA LEU A 247 6.87 -8.64 12.56
C LEU A 247 7.88 -7.64 13.15
N GLY A 248 8.52 -6.82 12.31
CA GLY A 248 9.42 -5.76 12.79
C GLY A 248 8.72 -4.63 13.56
N ALA A 249 7.39 -4.61 13.61
CA ALA A 249 6.59 -3.67 14.39
C ALA A 249 5.95 -4.28 15.65
N VAL A 250 6.17 -5.57 15.90
CA VAL A 250 5.47 -6.40 16.90
C VAL A 250 6.31 -6.64 18.15
#